data_AF-A0A936GM23-F1
#
_entry.id   AF-A0A936GM23-F1
#
_cell.length_a   1.000
_cell.length_b   1.000
_cell.length_c   1.000
_cell.angle_alpha   90.00
_cell.angle_beta   90.00
_cell.angle_gamma   90.00
#
_symmetry.space_group_name_H-M   'P 1'
#
loop_
_entity.id
_entity.type
_entity.pdbx_description
1 polymer ?
#
loop_
_entity_poly.entity_id
_entity_poly.type
_entity_poly.pdbx_seq_one_letter_code
_entity_poly.pdbx_strand_id
1 'polypeptide(L)'
;MFYLLPFTLAMPKPPILNISNGILFDGEPYLVINPTNNQNLVAAWMGFKFSNGQYKIAIKTRASFDGGNSWSIANTLPHFEPVMVRLMFLWLLTRPDYCIFHTSIIKQAPDSGGIYVSRSFDGGLNWNAPTKAFDMYDGKQTTY
;
A
#
# COMPACT_ATOMS: atom_id res chain seq x y z
N MET A 1 -36.68 -46.58 5.89
CA MET A 1 -36.56 -45.35 5.09
C MET A 1 -35.69 -44.38 5.89
N PHE A 2 -34.42 -44.20 5.51
CA PHE A 2 -33.51 -43.27 6.18
C PHE A 2 -33.61 -41.91 5.50
N TYR A 3 -33.94 -40.86 6.25
CA TYR A 3 -33.91 -39.49 5.76
C TYR A 3 -32.52 -38.89 6.05
N LEU A 4 -31.78 -38.57 5.00
CA LEU A 4 -30.64 -37.65 5.10
C LEU A 4 -31.19 -36.22 5.11
N LEU A 5 -30.98 -35.49 6.21
CA LEU A 5 -31.19 -34.05 6.25
C LEU A 5 -30.00 -33.37 5.57
N PRO A 6 -30.21 -32.45 4.61
CA PRO A 6 -29.12 -31.67 4.04
C PRO A 6 -28.63 -30.67 5.09
N PHE A 7 -27.40 -30.86 5.57
CA PHE A 7 -26.68 -29.83 6.30
C PHE A 7 -26.11 -28.83 5.28
N THR A 8 -26.72 -27.65 5.18
CA THR A 8 -26.05 -26.51 4.56
C THR A 8 -25.14 -25.88 5.61
N LEU A 9 -23.82 -25.98 5.41
CA LEU A 9 -22.86 -25.21 6.20
C LEU A 9 -23.02 -23.74 5.78
N ALA A 10 -23.72 -22.93 6.57
CA ALA A 10 -23.65 -21.49 6.44
C ALA A 10 -22.25 -21.06 6.91
N MET A 11 -21.35 -20.72 5.98
CA MET A 11 -20.09 -20.09 6.38
C MET A 11 -20.43 -18.70 6.92
N PRO A 12 -20.11 -18.39 8.19
CA PRO A 12 -20.34 -17.05 8.72
C PRO A 12 -19.59 -16.05 7.85
N LYS A 13 -20.23 -14.91 7.55
CA LYS A 13 -19.57 -13.81 6.86
C LYS A 13 -18.31 -13.45 7.67
N PRO A 14 -17.12 -13.40 7.06
CA PRO A 14 -15.91 -12.99 7.75
C PRO A 14 -16.12 -11.61 8.40
N PRO A 15 -15.63 -11.39 9.64
CA PRO A 15 -15.76 -10.10 10.29
C PRO A 15 -15.07 -9.02 9.44
N ILE A 16 -15.66 -7.83 9.37
CA ILE A 16 -15.00 -6.67 8.78
C ILE A 16 -13.94 -6.22 9.78
N LEU A 17 -12.66 -6.36 9.41
CA LEU A 17 -11.52 -6.00 10.24
C LEU A 17 -10.92 -4.67 9.77
N ASN A 18 -10.83 -3.68 10.67
CA ASN A 18 -10.03 -2.49 10.42
C ASN A 18 -8.55 -2.79 10.72
N ILE A 19 -7.74 -2.91 9.68
CA ILE A 19 -6.31 -3.16 9.82
C ILE A 19 -5.50 -1.87 9.97
N SER A 20 -6.03 -0.70 9.60
CA SER A 20 -5.26 0.55 9.69
C SER A 20 -5.01 0.95 11.14
N ASN A 21 -6.04 0.78 11.98
CA ASN A 21 -6.08 1.26 13.37
C ASN A 21 -5.73 2.76 13.49
N GLY A 22 -5.93 3.51 12.41
CA GLY A 22 -5.72 4.96 12.37
C GLY A 22 -6.81 5.72 13.11
N ILE A 23 -6.41 6.81 13.79
CA ILE A 23 -7.35 7.76 14.43
C ILE A 23 -7.71 8.93 13.49
N LEU A 24 -7.04 9.02 12.34
CA LEU A 24 -7.28 10.01 11.29
C LEU A 24 -7.82 9.31 10.04
N PHE A 25 -8.11 10.08 9.01
CA PHE A 25 -8.52 9.57 7.71
C PHE A 25 -7.47 8.62 7.12
N ASP A 26 -7.93 7.47 6.63
CA ASP A 26 -7.20 6.58 5.73
C ASP A 26 -7.95 6.52 4.39
N GLY A 27 -7.22 6.51 3.28
CA GLY A 27 -7.78 6.52 1.93
C GLY A 27 -7.00 5.63 0.96
N GLU A 28 -7.53 5.48 -0.25
CA GLU A 28 -6.87 4.75 -1.35
C GLU A 28 -6.34 3.35 -0.96
N PRO A 29 -7.18 2.48 -0.35
CA PRO A 29 -6.74 1.16 0.03
C PRO A 29 -6.50 0.28 -1.21
N TYR A 30 -5.46 -0.55 -1.13
CA TYR A 30 -5.14 -1.57 -2.12
C TYR A 30 -4.70 -2.84 -1.41
N LEU A 31 -5.15 -4.00 -1.91
CA LEU A 31 -4.83 -5.31 -1.38
C LEU A 31 -4.38 -6.23 -2.50
N VAL A 32 -3.34 -7.01 -2.26
CA VAL A 32 -2.93 -8.11 -3.15
C VAL A 32 -2.74 -9.40 -2.38
N ILE A 33 -2.75 -10.49 -3.14
CA ILE A 33 -2.46 -11.83 -2.68
C ILE A 33 -1.24 -12.33 -3.46
N ASN A 34 -0.25 -12.91 -2.77
CA ASN A 34 0.88 -13.54 -3.43
C ASN A 34 0.38 -14.74 -4.27
N PRO A 35 0.61 -14.76 -5.60
CA PRO A 35 0.09 -15.81 -6.48
C PRO A 35 0.74 -17.17 -6.22
N THR A 36 1.93 -17.22 -5.61
CA THR A 36 2.61 -18.47 -5.25
C THR A 36 2.37 -18.88 -3.80
N ASN A 37 1.77 -18.03 -2.97
CA ASN A 37 1.41 -18.33 -1.59
C ASN A 37 0.16 -17.52 -1.19
N ASN A 38 -1.02 -18.13 -1.31
CA ASN A 38 -2.29 -17.47 -0.98
C ASN A 38 -2.45 -17.09 0.50
N GLN A 39 -1.57 -17.56 1.39
CA GLN A 39 -1.53 -17.14 2.78
C GLN A 39 -0.85 -15.77 2.96
N ASN A 40 -0.03 -15.35 1.98
CA ASN A 40 0.67 -14.08 2.03
C ASN A 40 -0.11 -12.96 1.31
N LEU A 41 -0.63 -12.04 2.09
CA LEU A 41 -1.38 -10.88 1.62
C LEU A 41 -0.65 -9.61 2.00
N VAL A 42 -0.72 -8.59 1.16
CA VAL A 42 -0.18 -7.27 1.47
C VAL A 42 -1.23 -6.22 1.20
N ALA A 43 -1.57 -5.47 2.24
CA ALA A 43 -2.44 -4.31 2.16
C ALA A 43 -1.59 -3.05 2.25
N ALA A 44 -1.94 -2.06 1.44
CA ALA A 44 -1.32 -0.75 1.45
C ALA A 44 -2.42 0.33 1.35
N TRP A 45 -2.21 1.47 1.98
CA TRP A 45 -3.18 2.56 1.99
C TRP A 45 -2.50 3.91 2.23
N MET A 46 -3.17 4.99 1.83
CA MET A 46 -2.81 6.34 2.23
C MET A 46 -3.28 6.58 3.66
N GLY A 47 -2.38 6.99 4.55
CA GLY A 47 -2.71 7.40 5.92
C GLY A 47 -1.85 8.58 6.36
N PHE A 48 -1.85 8.87 7.66
CA PHE A 48 -1.05 9.93 8.25
C PHE A 48 0.02 9.40 9.20
N LYS A 49 1.20 10.03 9.17
CA LYS A 49 2.22 9.90 10.21
C LYS A 49 2.43 11.25 10.89
N PHE A 50 2.76 11.23 12.19
CA PHE A 50 3.22 12.42 12.89
C PHE A 50 4.74 12.46 12.88
N SER A 51 5.32 13.53 12.35
CA SER A 51 6.78 13.70 12.23
C SER A 51 7.13 15.18 12.31
N ASN A 52 8.14 15.53 13.12
CA ASN A 52 8.61 16.91 13.28
C ASN A 52 7.48 17.91 13.63
N GLY A 53 6.56 17.52 14.51
CA GLY A 53 5.48 18.39 14.97
C GLY A 53 4.30 18.53 13.99
N GLN A 54 4.31 17.82 12.85
CA GLN A 54 3.27 17.95 11.82
C GLN A 54 2.75 16.57 11.36
N TYR A 55 1.48 16.53 10.97
CA TYR A 55 0.91 15.37 10.28
C TYR A 55 1.27 15.41 8.80
N LYS A 56 1.86 14.33 8.30
CA LYS A 56 2.21 14.15 6.88
C LYS A 56 1.47 12.95 6.32
N ILE A 57 1.04 13.07 5.07
CA ILE A 57 0.50 11.94 4.31
C ILE A 57 1.62 10.91 4.10
N ALA A 58 1.28 9.63 4.23
CA ALA A 58 2.20 8.50 4.13
C ALA A 58 1.52 7.30 3.46
N ILE A 59 2.33 6.44 2.82
CA ILE A 59 1.88 5.09 2.46
C ILE A 59 2.17 4.20 3.66
N LYS A 60 1.13 3.54 4.15
CA LYS A 60 1.22 2.53 5.18
C LYS A 60 0.97 1.16 4.59
N THR A 61 1.63 0.14 5.13
CA THR A 61 1.45 -1.24 4.70
C THR A 61 1.31 -2.18 5.89
N ARG A 62 0.60 -3.30 5.66
CA ARG A 62 0.65 -4.48 6.52
C ARG A 62 0.71 -5.73 5.66
N ALA A 63 1.38 -6.74 6.17
CA ALA A 63 1.41 -8.06 5.59
C ALA A 63 0.66 -9.05 6.47
N SER A 64 0.02 -10.02 5.85
CA SER A 64 -0.49 -11.23 6.51
C SER A 64 0.24 -12.43 5.92
N PHE A 65 0.40 -13.48 6.74
CA PHE A 65 0.99 -14.77 6.36
C PHE A 65 0.07 -15.95 6.70
N ASP A 66 -1.19 -15.67 7.02
CA ASP A 66 -2.20 -16.63 7.44
C ASP A 66 -3.55 -16.42 6.74
N GLY A 67 -3.53 -15.83 5.54
CA GLY A 67 -4.74 -15.62 4.74
C GLY A 67 -5.59 -14.42 5.21
N GLY A 68 -5.00 -13.49 5.97
CA GLY A 68 -5.68 -12.30 6.47
C GLY A 68 -6.29 -12.46 7.87
N ASN A 69 -6.03 -13.57 8.57
CA ASN A 69 -6.50 -13.79 9.94
C ASN A 69 -5.76 -12.91 10.96
N SER A 70 -4.45 -12.70 10.74
CA SER A 70 -3.63 -11.74 11.47
C SER A 70 -2.78 -10.89 10.52
N TRP A 71 -2.38 -9.72 11.02
CA TRP A 71 -1.66 -8.72 10.24
C TRP A 71 -0.47 -8.20 11.04
N SER A 72 0.64 -7.96 10.35
CA SER A 72 1.84 -7.37 10.92
C SER A 72 1.56 -6.01 11.56
N ILE A 73 2.54 -5.50 12.32
CA ILE A 73 2.58 -4.09 12.66
C ILE A 73 2.56 -3.25 11.37
N ALA A 74 1.96 -2.06 11.44
CA ALA A 74 1.93 -1.15 10.30
C ALA A 74 3.34 -0.65 10.00
N ASN A 75 3.81 -0.87 8.77
CA ASN A 75 5.01 -0.22 8.26
C ASN A 75 4.61 1.10 7.58
N THR A 76 5.50 2.08 7.61
CA THR A 76 5.37 3.32 6.86
C THR A 76 6.49 3.36 5.83
N LEU A 77 6.17 3.49 4.54
CA LEU A 77 7.21 3.52 3.51
C LEU A 77 8.21 4.66 3.77
N PRO A 78 9.50 4.46 3.48
CA PRO A 78 10.49 5.52 3.55
C PRO A 78 10.02 6.73 2.73
N HIS A 79 9.95 7.89 3.37
CA HIS A 79 9.42 9.10 2.74
C HIS A 79 10.47 9.80 1.89
N PHE A 80 10.01 10.43 0.81
CA PHE A 80 10.71 11.57 0.22
C PHE A 80 10.33 12.83 1.01
N GLU A 81 11.28 13.36 1.76
CA GLU A 81 11.19 14.71 2.33
C GLU A 81 11.81 15.73 1.34
N PRO A 82 11.35 17.00 1.29
CA PRO A 82 10.44 17.62 2.25
C PRO A 82 9.03 17.92 1.73
N VAL A 83 8.75 17.80 0.42
CA VAL A 83 7.50 18.30 -0.17
C VAL A 83 6.86 17.20 -1.00
N MET A 84 5.82 16.58 -0.46
CA MET A 84 4.88 15.83 -1.29
C MET A 84 3.47 16.25 -0.94
N VAL A 85 2.82 16.89 -1.91
CA VAL A 85 1.45 17.37 -1.84
C VAL A 85 0.61 16.39 -2.65
N ARG A 86 0.17 15.32 -1.97
CA ARG A 86 -0.71 14.23 -2.43
C ARG A 86 0.01 13.02 -3.03
N LEU A 87 -0.37 11.87 -2.47
CA LEU A 87 -0.33 10.55 -3.08
C LEU A 87 -1.72 10.35 -3.69
N MET A 88 -1.82 9.75 -4.87
CA MET A 88 -3.11 9.65 -5.58
C MET A 88 -3.42 8.25 -6.09
N PHE A 89 -2.38 7.43 -6.32
CA PHE A 89 -2.56 6.10 -6.88
C PHE A 89 -1.52 5.15 -6.28
N LEU A 90 -2.02 4.01 -5.81
CA LEU A 90 -1.25 2.92 -5.25
C LEU A 90 -1.55 1.68 -6.09
N TRP A 91 -0.53 1.15 -6.76
CA TRP A 91 -0.62 -0.17 -7.38
C TRP A 91 0.38 -1.10 -6.73
N LEU A 92 -0.10 -2.30 -6.43
CA LEU A 92 0.72 -3.36 -5.88
C LEU A 92 0.73 -4.51 -6.87
N LEU A 93 1.92 -4.92 -7.30
CA LEU A 93 2.12 -6.04 -8.21
C LEU A 93 2.81 -7.18 -7.48
N THR A 94 2.42 -8.40 -7.84
CA THR A 94 3.06 -9.62 -7.39
C THR A 94 3.93 -10.20 -8.50
N ARG A 95 5.22 -10.28 -8.21
CA ARG A 95 6.20 -11.18 -8.83
C ARG A 95 6.60 -12.17 -7.70
N PRO A 96 7.69 -12.95 -7.73
CA PRO A 96 8.25 -13.51 -6.49
C PRO A 96 8.41 -12.49 -5.34
N ASP A 97 8.34 -11.19 -5.66
CA ASP A 97 8.41 -10.04 -4.75
C ASP A 97 7.19 -9.12 -4.89
N TYR A 98 7.01 -8.19 -3.96
CA TYR A 98 5.98 -7.15 -4.02
C TYR A 98 6.55 -5.80 -4.48
N CYS A 99 5.84 -5.10 -5.35
CA CYS A 99 6.20 -3.73 -5.76
C CYS A 99 5.04 -2.76 -5.48
N ILE A 100 5.30 -1.67 -4.76
CA ILE A 100 4.39 -0.53 -4.59
C ILE A 100 4.79 0.57 -5.56
N PHE A 101 3.86 0.96 -6.43
CA PHE A 101 3.96 2.18 -7.25
C PHE A 101 3.20 3.29 -6.57
N HIS A 102 3.81 4.48 -6.49
CA HIS A 102 3.13 5.67 -6.00
C HIS A 102 3.53 6.92 -6.76
N THR A 103 2.56 7.83 -6.92
CA THR A 103 2.75 9.11 -7.58
C THR A 103 3.11 10.18 -6.57
N SER A 104 4.02 11.09 -6.95
CA SER A 104 4.28 12.31 -6.20
C SER A 104 4.04 13.57 -6.99
N ILE A 105 3.45 14.57 -6.34
CA ILE A 105 3.37 15.93 -6.85
C ILE A 105 4.04 16.87 -5.84
N ILE A 106 4.93 17.69 -6.35
CA ILE A 106 5.62 18.77 -5.65
C ILE A 106 5.05 20.07 -6.21
N LYS A 107 4.32 20.79 -5.37
CA LYS A 107 3.82 22.13 -5.72
C LYS A 107 4.97 23.13 -5.69
N GLN A 108 5.41 23.56 -6.85
CA GLN A 108 6.48 24.55 -7.03
C GLN A 108 6.27 25.27 -8.38
N ALA A 109 7.11 26.23 -8.74
CA ALA A 109 7.01 26.88 -10.05
C ALA A 109 8.26 26.54 -10.90
N PRO A 110 8.17 25.65 -11.90
CA PRO A 110 7.01 24.85 -12.35
C PRO A 110 6.77 23.60 -11.49
N ASP A 111 5.54 23.12 -11.43
CA ASP A 111 5.19 21.89 -10.70
C ASP A 111 6.07 20.72 -11.18
N SER A 112 6.43 19.85 -10.24
CA SER A 112 7.23 18.67 -10.52
C SER A 112 6.68 17.45 -9.80
N GLY A 113 7.14 16.26 -10.17
CA GLY A 113 6.64 15.03 -9.62
C GLY A 113 7.26 13.80 -10.25
N GLY A 114 6.63 12.66 -10.02
CA GLY A 114 7.09 11.42 -10.62
C GLY A 114 6.33 10.20 -10.13
N ILE A 115 6.62 9.08 -10.77
CA ILE A 115 6.20 7.75 -10.31
C ILE A 115 7.41 7.12 -9.64
N TYR A 116 7.18 6.56 -8.47
CA TYR A 116 8.21 5.93 -7.64
C TYR A 116 7.82 4.50 -7.33
N VAL A 117 8.84 3.66 -7.16
CA VAL A 117 8.68 2.23 -6.91
C VAL A 117 9.46 1.84 -5.67
N SER A 118 8.77 1.25 -4.70
CA SER A 118 9.36 0.53 -3.58
C SER A 118 9.12 -0.96 -3.75
N ARG A 119 10.11 -1.78 -3.41
CA ARG A 119 10.04 -3.24 -3.52
C ARG A 119 10.26 -3.89 -2.17
N SER A 120 9.51 -4.95 -1.90
CA SER A 120 9.66 -5.84 -0.76
C SER A 120 10.02 -7.24 -1.26
N PHE A 121 11.03 -7.84 -0.64
CA PHE A 121 11.54 -9.18 -0.93
C PHE A 121 11.23 -10.18 0.21
N ASP A 122 10.48 -9.74 1.22
CA ASP A 122 10.22 -10.47 2.47
C ASP A 122 8.73 -10.54 2.80
N GLY A 123 7.91 -10.64 1.76
CA GLY A 123 6.47 -10.84 1.91
C GLY A 123 5.69 -9.58 2.31
N GLY A 124 6.26 -8.39 2.13
CA GLY A 124 5.62 -7.10 2.45
C GLY A 124 5.95 -6.54 3.84
N LEU A 125 6.92 -7.13 4.55
CA LEU A 125 7.34 -6.68 5.87
C LEU A 125 8.24 -5.45 5.79
N ASN A 126 9.24 -5.47 4.90
CA ASN A 126 10.17 -4.37 4.68
C ASN A 126 10.20 -3.93 3.22
N TRP A 127 10.52 -2.66 3.00
CA TRP A 127 10.54 -2.02 1.69
C TRP A 127 11.85 -1.28 1.48
N ASN A 128 12.45 -1.45 0.31
CA ASN A 128 13.59 -0.63 -0.08
C ASN A 128 13.20 0.85 -0.22
N ALA A 129 14.20 1.72 -0.12
CA ALA A 129 14.06 3.13 -0.47
C ALA A 129 13.44 3.26 -1.88
N PRO A 130 12.42 4.10 -2.08
CA PRO A 130 11.75 4.13 -3.36
C PRO A 130 12.67 4.70 -4.45
N THR A 131 12.59 4.13 -5.64
CA THR A 131 13.34 4.56 -6.83
C THR A 131 12.41 5.29 -7.79
N LYS A 132 12.85 6.42 -8.35
CA LYS A 132 12.08 7.14 -9.38
C LYS A 132 12.03 6.30 -10.66
N ALA A 133 10.83 5.91 -11.09
CA ALA A 133 10.59 5.18 -12.33
C ALA A 133 10.21 6.11 -13.49
N PHE A 134 9.57 7.24 -13.20
CA PHE A 134 9.19 8.23 -14.19
C PHE A 134 9.26 9.64 -13.61
N ASP A 135 9.73 10.60 -14.41
CA ASP A 135 9.82 12.00 -14.02
C ASP A 135 8.66 12.79 -14.63
N MET A 136 7.97 13.58 -13.82
CA MET A 136 6.90 14.47 -14.27
C MET A 136 7.35 15.91 -14.06
N TYR A 137 7.43 16.68 -15.14
CA TYR A 137 7.77 18.09 -15.12
C TYR A 137 6.78 18.86 -15.98
N ASP A 138 6.23 19.95 -15.46
CA ASP A 138 5.34 20.87 -16.20
C ASP A 138 6.13 21.89 -17.05
N GLY A 139 7.37 21.56 -17.43
CA GLY A 139 8.23 22.38 -18.29
C GLY A 139 8.59 21.65 -19.58
N LYS A 140 8.71 22.38 -20.70
CA LYS A 140 9.21 21.78 -21.96
C LYS A 140 10.57 21.13 -21.70
N GLN A 141 10.69 19.83 -21.98
CA GLN A 141 11.99 19.17 -22.06
C GLN A 141 12.73 19.72 -23.28
N THR A 142 13.57 20.73 -23.09
CA THR A 142 14.57 21.13 -24.08
C THR A 142 15.84 20.33 -23.80
N THR A 143 15.99 19.17 -24.46
CA THR A 143 17.21 18.72 -25.19
C THR A 143 17.17 17.20 -25.41
N TYR A 144 17.29 16.79 -26.68
CA TYR A 144 17.91 15.53 -27.12
C TYR A 144 19.38 15.80 -27.41
#